data_AF-A0A7S1K4G0-F1
#
_entry.id   AF-A0A7S1K4G0-F1
#
_cell.length_a   1.000
_cell.length_b   1.000
_cell.length_c   1.000
_cell.angle_alpha   90.00
_cell.angle_beta   90.00
_cell.angle_gamma   90.00
#
_symmetry.space_group_name_H-M   'P 1'
#
loop_
_entity.id
_entity.type
_entity.pdbx_description
1 polymer ?
#
loop_
_entity_poly.entity_id
_entity_poly.type
_entity_poly.pdbx_seq_one_letter_code
_entity_poly.pdbx_strand_id
1 'polypeptide(L)'
;MVSPFFLINAFLEWMENPHAPPSHGYLWVLGIFSASVLKAVLDGVYLFSSIRTGYQMKAALTVAVYHKSLNLSAQARSLFTTGEIVNLMQLHCQRLEIFVMVGHLLWDAIFQLIAALGVLFYLVGPSAVAAVGMVMLLGPLQKHLMALLAERRRKAATMTDKRVKMINELLQGIKIIKLYNWEASFGKLVAAIRKSEMVNLMRLAVITGGNRAVSGAAPQLIAVVLFAVYSAAFGQPMGAAKVFTALAIVLQLRLPLMFFPFAVTQLVDARLALRRLQTYLTTEEAEPYVVNHTQDHATQQATHDRKALPRGCIRVNHGTFAWSRP
;
A
#
# COMPACT_ATOMS: atom_id res chain seq x y z
N MET A 1 14.08 15.54 -8.72
CA MET A 1 14.11 14.32 -9.56
C MET A 1 14.61 14.54 -10.98
N VAL A 2 14.34 15.68 -11.62
CA VAL A 2 14.74 15.92 -13.02
C VAL A 2 16.14 16.55 -13.16
N SER A 3 16.56 17.37 -12.19
CA SER A 3 17.84 18.10 -12.29
C SER A 3 19.08 17.23 -12.49
N PRO A 4 19.21 16.00 -11.93
CA PRO A 4 20.38 15.17 -12.19
C PRO A 4 20.51 14.77 -13.66
N PHE A 5 19.39 14.64 -14.38
CA PHE A 5 19.42 14.23 -15.80
C PHE A 5 19.96 15.34 -16.71
N PHE A 6 19.58 16.59 -16.45
CA PHE A 6 20.16 17.73 -17.17
C PHE A 6 21.65 17.90 -16.86
N LEU A 7 22.04 17.72 -15.59
CA LEU A 7 23.45 17.80 -15.18
C LEU A 7 24.29 16.66 -15.76
N ILE A 8 23.74 15.44 -15.81
CA ILE A 8 24.38 14.29 -16.45
C ILE A 8 24.52 14.55 -17.95
N ASN A 9 23.46 15.03 -18.63
CA ASN A 9 23.53 15.33 -20.05
C ASN A 9 24.59 16.41 -20.36
N ALA A 10 24.61 17.52 -19.60
CA ALA A 10 25.60 18.57 -19.74
C ALA A 10 27.03 18.10 -19.45
N PHE A 11 27.21 17.22 -18.45
CA PHE A 11 28.51 16.60 -18.17
C PHE A 11 28.98 15.68 -19.31
N LEU A 12 28.07 14.86 -19.86
CA LEU A 12 28.39 13.97 -20.96
C LEU A 12 28.70 14.76 -22.24
N GLU A 13 27.95 15.83 -22.52
CA GLU A 13 28.26 16.77 -23.62
C GLU A 13 29.62 17.45 -23.43
N TRP A 14 30.00 17.79 -22.20
CA TRP A 14 31.33 18.30 -21.90
C TRP A 14 32.43 17.26 -22.20
N MET A 15 32.21 15.98 -21.84
CA MET A 15 33.17 14.91 -22.16
C MET A 15 33.31 14.64 -23.67
N GLU A 16 32.25 14.87 -24.45
CA GLU A 16 32.28 14.72 -25.91
C GLU A 16 33.04 15.86 -26.60
N ASN A 17 33.30 16.99 -25.93
CA ASN A 17 33.95 18.18 -26.48
C ASN A 17 35.45 18.26 -26.09
N PRO A 18 36.40 17.97 -27.00
CA PRO A 18 37.83 17.93 -26.68
C PRO A 18 38.45 19.27 -26.31
N HIS A 19 37.81 20.38 -26.69
CA HIS A 19 38.29 21.75 -26.46
C HIS A 19 37.69 22.40 -25.21
N ALA A 20 36.84 21.71 -24.46
CA ALA A 20 36.17 22.29 -23.31
C ALA A 20 37.12 22.44 -22.11
N PRO A 21 37.12 23.58 -21.41
CA PRO A 21 38.00 23.79 -20.26
C PRO A 21 37.72 22.81 -19.10
N PRO A 22 38.75 22.26 -18.43
CA PRO A 22 38.59 21.31 -17.32
C PRO A 22 37.79 21.82 -16.13
N SER A 23 37.82 23.14 -15.89
CA SER A 23 37.07 23.80 -14.81
C SER A 23 35.57 23.55 -14.86
N HIS A 24 35.00 23.46 -16.07
CA HIS A 24 33.57 23.21 -16.25
C HIS A 24 33.21 21.76 -15.90
N GLY A 25 34.09 20.81 -16.20
CA GLY A 25 33.93 19.40 -15.81
C GLY A 25 33.83 19.23 -14.29
N TYR A 26 34.73 19.87 -13.53
CA TYR A 26 34.68 19.83 -12.06
C TYR A 26 33.38 20.44 -11.51
N LEU A 27 32.89 21.52 -12.11
CA LEU A 27 31.63 22.15 -11.72
C LEU A 27 30.42 21.23 -11.96
N TRP A 28 30.37 20.54 -13.11
CA TRP A 28 29.31 19.57 -13.40
C TRP A 28 29.33 18.38 -12.44
N VAL A 29 30.52 17.80 -12.18
CA VAL A 29 30.67 16.68 -11.23
C VAL A 29 30.22 17.10 -9.82
N LEU A 30 30.65 18.29 -9.36
CA LEU A 30 30.24 18.82 -8.06
C LEU A 30 28.73 19.07 -8.01
N GLY A 31 28.14 19.55 -9.10
CA GLY A 31 26.70 19.73 -9.25
C GLY A 31 25.92 18.41 -9.18
N ILE A 32 26.36 17.37 -9.91
CA ILE A 32 25.76 16.03 -9.89
C ILE A 32 25.84 15.44 -8.47
N PHE A 33 27.02 15.52 -7.84
CA PHE A 33 27.22 15.02 -6.47
C PHE A 33 26.31 15.74 -5.48
N SER A 34 26.33 17.07 -5.48
CA SER A 34 25.53 17.88 -4.54
C SER A 34 24.04 17.66 -4.74
N ALA A 35 23.57 17.62 -5.99
CA ALA A 35 22.17 17.34 -6.30
C ALA A 35 21.75 15.91 -5.88
N SER A 36 22.63 14.93 -6.04
CA SER A 36 22.38 13.54 -5.65
C SER A 36 22.33 13.37 -4.13
N VAL A 37 23.25 14.00 -3.41
CA VAL A 37 23.26 14.01 -1.94
C VAL A 37 22.02 14.72 -1.41
N LEU A 38 21.70 15.91 -1.93
CA LEU A 38 20.51 16.65 -1.52
C LEU A 38 19.24 15.84 -1.77
N LYS A 39 19.12 15.21 -2.95
CA LYS A 39 18.01 14.30 -3.25
C LYS A 39 17.91 13.16 -2.23
N ALA A 40 19.02 12.46 -1.95
CA ALA A 40 19.02 11.35 -1.01
C ALA A 40 18.59 11.77 0.40
N VAL A 41 19.06 12.93 0.88
CA VAL A 41 18.65 13.49 2.17
C VAL A 41 17.17 13.85 2.17
N LEU A 42 16.68 14.53 1.14
CA LEU A 42 15.26 14.90 1.02
C LEU A 42 14.34 13.68 0.94
N ASP A 43 14.71 12.67 0.15
CA ASP A 43 13.97 11.40 0.06
C ASP A 43 13.93 10.70 1.43
N GLY A 44 15.04 10.72 2.17
CA GLY A 44 15.13 10.17 3.53
C GLY A 44 14.25 10.92 4.54
N VAL A 45 14.28 12.26 4.52
CA VAL A 45 13.42 13.11 5.38
C VAL A 45 11.95 12.90 5.04
N TYR A 46 11.60 12.83 3.75
CA TYR A 46 10.25 12.53 3.29
C TYR A 46 9.77 11.17 3.79
N LEU A 47 10.59 10.12 3.63
CA LEU A 47 10.24 8.77 4.06
C LEU A 47 10.02 8.71 5.56
N PHE A 48 10.95 9.29 6.34
CA PHE A 48 10.84 9.35 7.79
C PHE A 48 9.59 10.11 8.24
N SER A 49 9.30 11.27 7.63
CA SER A 49 8.15 12.10 7.97
C SER A 49 6.83 11.40 7.66
N SER A 50 6.75 10.70 6.52
CA SER A 50 5.57 9.94 6.09
C SER A 50 5.31 8.75 7.02
N ILE A 51 6.35 7.99 7.38
CA ILE A 51 6.28 6.89 8.34
C ILE A 51 5.84 7.40 9.72
N ARG A 52 6.47 8.47 10.22
CA ARG A 52 6.15 9.06 11.52
C ARG A 52 4.70 9.51 11.60
N THR A 53 4.21 10.20 10.57
CA THR A 53 2.83 10.69 10.50
C THR A 53 1.84 9.52 10.46
N GLY A 54 2.14 8.47 9.68
CA GLY A 54 1.34 7.25 9.64
C GLY A 54 1.20 6.59 11.02
N TYR A 55 2.31 6.42 11.73
CA TYR A 55 2.31 5.85 13.08
C TYR A 55 1.56 6.71 14.10
N GLN A 56 1.76 8.03 14.08
CA GLN A 56 1.08 8.96 14.98
C GLN A 56 -0.44 8.92 14.76
N MET A 57 -0.88 8.92 13.50
CA MET A 57 -2.30 8.80 13.17
C MET A 57 -2.88 7.48 13.66
N LYS A 58 -2.18 6.36 13.45
CA LYS A 58 -2.64 5.05 13.96
C LYS A 58 -2.77 5.06 15.48
N ALA A 59 -1.75 5.54 16.19
CA ALA A 59 -1.77 5.60 17.65
C ALA A 59 -2.97 6.43 18.14
N ALA A 60 -3.20 7.60 17.54
CA ALA A 60 -4.34 8.46 17.88
C ALA A 60 -5.69 7.78 17.61
N LEU A 61 -5.85 7.12 16.44
CA LEU A 61 -7.08 6.40 16.10
C LEU A 61 -7.31 5.19 17.02
N THR A 62 -6.26 4.44 17.35
CA THR A 62 -6.35 3.33 18.31
C THR A 62 -6.81 3.83 19.68
N VAL A 63 -6.25 4.93 20.16
CA VAL A 63 -6.67 5.57 21.43
C VAL A 63 -8.12 6.09 21.34
N ALA A 64 -8.52 6.70 20.23
CA ALA A 64 -9.90 7.18 20.03
C ALA A 64 -10.91 6.02 20.04
N VAL A 65 -10.60 4.91 19.35
CA VAL A 65 -11.44 3.70 19.38
C VAL A 65 -11.50 3.10 20.78
N TYR A 66 -10.38 3.08 21.50
CA TYR A 66 -10.35 2.62 22.89
C TYR A 66 -11.22 3.49 23.80
N HIS A 67 -11.06 4.82 23.76
CA HIS A 67 -11.91 5.73 24.52
C HIS A 67 -13.39 5.58 24.19
N LYS A 68 -13.72 5.49 22.90
CA LYS A 68 -15.09 5.26 22.45
C LYS A 68 -15.67 4.00 23.08
N SER A 69 -14.90 2.90 23.11
CA SER A 69 -15.36 1.62 23.67
C SER A 69 -15.76 1.70 25.16
N LEU A 70 -15.09 2.57 25.93
CA LEU A 70 -15.40 2.81 27.34
C LEU A 70 -16.69 3.61 27.53
N ASN A 71 -17.02 4.48 26.57
CA ASN A 71 -18.14 5.42 26.66
C ASN A 71 -19.38 4.99 25.86
N LEU A 72 -19.39 3.84 25.18
CA LEU A 72 -20.57 3.39 24.41
C LEU A 72 -21.82 3.22 25.28
N SER A 73 -22.98 3.61 24.76
CA SER A 73 -24.28 3.27 25.37
C SER A 73 -24.51 1.75 25.35
N ALA A 74 -25.39 1.24 26.22
CA ALA A 74 -25.68 -0.20 26.27
C ALA A 74 -26.22 -0.72 24.92
N GLN A 75 -27.11 0.05 24.29
CA GLN A 75 -27.64 -0.26 22.96
C GLN A 75 -26.54 -0.27 21.89
N ALA A 76 -25.71 0.79 21.83
CA ALA A 76 -24.63 0.87 20.86
C ALA A 76 -23.57 -0.22 21.06
N ARG A 77 -23.27 -0.58 22.32
CA ARG A 77 -22.35 -1.67 22.65
C ARG A 77 -22.86 -3.02 22.15
N SER A 78 -24.18 -3.26 22.15
CA SER A 78 -24.75 -4.51 21.64
C SER A 78 -24.58 -4.70 20.13
N LEU A 79 -24.34 -3.62 19.38
CA LEU A 79 -24.13 -3.65 17.93
C LEU A 79 -22.74 -4.13 17.51
N PHE A 80 -21.76 -4.14 18.43
CA PHE A 80 -20.37 -4.48 18.13
C PHE A 80 -19.84 -5.55 19.07
N THR A 81 -19.27 -6.59 18.51
CA THR A 81 -18.55 -7.61 19.27
C THR A 81 -17.17 -7.09 19.71
N THR A 82 -16.62 -7.64 20.79
CA THR A 82 -15.24 -7.34 21.23
C THR A 82 -14.23 -7.60 20.12
N GLY A 83 -14.42 -8.66 19.31
CA GLY A 83 -13.55 -8.97 18.17
C GLY A 83 -13.59 -7.91 17.07
N GLU A 84 -14.75 -7.33 16.78
CA GLU A 84 -14.88 -6.23 15.81
C GLU A 84 -14.17 -4.96 16.28
N ILE A 85 -14.26 -4.63 17.58
CA ILE A 85 -13.55 -3.48 18.15
C ILE A 85 -12.02 -3.68 18.08
N VAL A 86 -11.54 -4.89 18.40
CA VAL A 86 -10.10 -5.21 18.26
C VAL A 86 -9.65 -5.12 16.80
N ASN A 87 -10.47 -5.60 15.86
CA ASN A 87 -10.18 -5.46 14.43
C ASN A 87 -10.17 -4.00 13.96
N LEU A 88 -11.00 -3.12 14.53
CA LEU A 88 -10.95 -1.67 14.27
C LEU A 88 -9.61 -1.09 14.72
N MET A 89 -9.17 -1.40 15.94
CA MET A 89 -7.91 -0.92 16.51
C MET A 89 -6.67 -1.44 15.76
N GLN A 90 -6.71 -2.69 15.28
CA GLN A 90 -5.57 -3.33 14.63
C GLN A 90 -5.60 -3.14 13.11
N LEU A 91 -6.54 -3.80 12.43
CA LEU A 91 -6.56 -3.90 10.97
C LEU A 91 -7.01 -2.59 10.30
N HIS A 92 -8.08 -1.97 10.80
CA HIS A 92 -8.61 -0.76 10.17
C HIS A 92 -7.67 0.44 10.37
N CYS A 93 -7.18 0.66 11.59
CA CYS A 93 -6.19 1.72 11.84
C CYS A 93 -4.88 1.50 11.04
N GLN A 94 -4.41 0.26 10.90
CA GLN A 94 -3.22 -0.05 10.09
C GLN A 94 -3.43 0.22 8.58
N ARG A 95 -4.63 0.02 8.04
CA ARG A 95 -4.90 0.36 6.63
C ARG A 95 -4.75 1.86 6.37
N LEU A 96 -5.23 2.69 7.30
CA LEU A 96 -5.02 4.14 7.23
C LEU A 96 -3.54 4.49 7.38
N GLU A 97 -2.82 3.90 8.35
CA GLU A 97 -1.37 4.09 8.55
C GLU A 97 -0.60 3.91 7.24
N ILE A 98 -0.80 2.77 6.58
CA ILE A 98 -0.10 2.46 5.33
C ILE A 98 -0.49 3.44 4.23
N PHE A 99 -1.77 3.82 4.13
CA PHE A 99 -2.20 4.81 3.14
C PHE A 99 -1.56 6.19 3.37
N VAL A 100 -1.43 6.66 4.62
CA VAL A 100 -0.72 7.92 4.89
C VAL A 100 0.74 7.83 4.50
N MET A 101 1.38 6.68 4.73
CA MET A 101 2.77 6.46 4.34
C MET A 101 2.98 6.52 2.82
N VAL A 102 2.02 6.03 2.02
CA VAL A 102 2.21 5.85 0.56
C VAL A 102 1.30 6.69 -0.31
N GLY A 103 0.35 7.43 0.26
CA GLY A 103 -0.67 8.17 -0.46
C GLY A 103 -0.08 9.27 -1.34
N HIS A 104 1.05 9.85 -0.94
CA HIS A 104 1.75 10.85 -1.73
C HIS A 104 2.24 10.34 -3.10
N LEU A 105 2.45 9.02 -3.24
CA LEU A 105 2.83 8.42 -4.51
C LEU A 105 1.75 8.59 -5.60
N LEU A 106 0.48 8.79 -5.24
CA LEU A 106 -0.60 8.92 -6.22
C LEU A 106 -0.44 10.17 -7.08
N TRP A 107 -0.17 11.32 -6.47
CA TRP A 107 0.02 12.56 -7.21
C TRP A 107 1.46 12.72 -7.69
N ASP A 108 2.44 12.34 -6.87
CA ASP A 108 3.86 12.37 -7.23
C ASP A 108 4.16 11.57 -8.51
N ALA A 109 3.59 10.36 -8.65
CA ALA A 109 3.76 9.56 -9.86
C ALA A 109 3.24 10.25 -11.13
N ILE A 110 2.16 11.03 -11.04
CA ILE A 110 1.60 11.78 -12.17
C ILE A 110 2.58 12.89 -12.58
N PHE A 111 3.06 13.67 -11.62
CA PHE A 111 4.05 14.72 -11.89
C PHE A 111 5.35 14.13 -12.44
N GLN A 112 5.79 13.01 -11.88
CA GLN A 112 6.99 12.33 -12.35
C GLN A 112 6.83 11.80 -13.79
N LEU A 113 5.67 11.25 -14.14
CA LEU A 113 5.38 10.79 -15.50
C LEU A 113 5.38 11.96 -16.49
N ILE A 114 4.69 13.05 -16.18
CA ILE A 114 4.61 14.24 -17.03
C ILE A 114 6.00 14.85 -17.22
N ALA A 115 6.77 15.02 -16.14
CA ALA A 115 8.10 15.61 -16.20
C ALA A 115 9.08 14.73 -16.98
N ALA A 116 9.08 13.40 -16.74
CA ALA A 116 9.94 12.47 -17.45
C ALA A 116 9.64 12.43 -18.96
N LEU A 117 8.35 12.39 -19.34
CA LEU A 117 7.95 12.44 -20.74
C LEU A 117 8.35 13.79 -21.36
N GLY A 118 8.11 14.91 -20.68
CA GLY A 118 8.50 16.24 -21.16
C GLY A 118 9.99 16.36 -21.45
N VAL A 119 10.84 15.86 -20.54
CA VAL A 119 12.30 15.86 -20.71
C VAL A 119 12.72 14.90 -21.83
N LEU A 120 12.07 13.74 -21.96
CA LEU A 120 12.35 12.79 -23.04
C LEU A 120 12.02 13.39 -24.42
N PHE A 121 10.88 14.08 -24.54
CA PHE A 121 10.50 14.81 -25.76
C PHE A 121 11.46 15.96 -26.06
N TYR A 122 11.92 16.69 -25.04
CA TYR A 122 12.92 17.74 -25.22
C TYR A 122 14.25 17.17 -25.74
N LEU A 123 14.70 16.03 -25.21
CA LEU A 123 16.01 15.44 -25.52
C LEU A 123 16.06 14.76 -26.89
N VAL A 124 15.00 14.04 -27.25
CA VAL A 124 14.98 13.11 -28.41
C VAL A 124 13.96 13.54 -29.48
N GLY A 125 13.21 14.62 -29.23
CA GLY A 125 12.25 15.18 -30.19
C GLY A 125 11.08 14.22 -30.51
N PRO A 126 10.57 14.25 -31.75
CA PRO A 126 9.45 13.41 -32.18
C PRO A 126 9.67 11.90 -32.01
N SER A 127 10.93 11.43 -32.00
CA SER A 127 11.26 10.02 -31.81
C SER A 127 10.84 9.49 -30.43
N ALA A 128 10.59 10.35 -29.44
CA ALA A 128 10.03 9.96 -28.14
C ALA A 128 8.66 9.27 -28.27
N VAL A 129 7.89 9.54 -29.35
CA VAL A 129 6.62 8.85 -29.63
C VAL A 129 6.83 7.34 -29.83
N ALA A 130 7.98 6.91 -30.36
CA ALA A 130 8.29 5.49 -30.52
C ALA A 130 8.43 4.77 -29.16
N ALA A 131 9.04 5.44 -28.17
CA ALA A 131 9.13 4.90 -26.81
C ALA A 131 7.73 4.77 -26.18
N VAL A 132 6.88 5.79 -26.34
CA VAL A 132 5.48 5.76 -25.87
C VAL A 132 4.70 4.64 -26.58
N GLY A 133 4.87 4.48 -27.89
CA GLY A 133 4.27 3.39 -28.66
C GLY A 133 4.70 2.01 -28.18
N MET A 134 5.99 1.84 -27.86
CA MET A 134 6.50 0.58 -27.31
C MET A 134 5.93 0.29 -25.92
N VAL A 135 5.73 1.31 -25.07
CA VAL A 135 5.04 1.16 -23.79
C VAL A 135 3.57 0.74 -24.00
N MET A 136 2.88 1.36 -24.96
CA MET A 136 1.50 0.99 -25.32
C MET A 136 1.40 -0.43 -25.87
N LEU A 137 2.44 -0.94 -26.54
CA LEU A 137 2.52 -2.32 -27.04
C LEU A 137 2.83 -3.33 -25.91
N LEU A 138 3.78 -3.01 -25.05
CA LEU A 138 4.21 -3.87 -23.94
C LEU A 138 3.18 -3.90 -22.79
N GLY A 139 2.42 -2.84 -22.61
CA GLY A 139 1.40 -2.72 -21.55
C GLY A 139 0.34 -3.83 -21.57
N PRO A 140 -0.33 -4.10 -22.71
CA PRO A 140 -1.26 -5.22 -22.86
C PRO A 140 -0.63 -6.59 -22.61
N LEU A 141 0.60 -6.82 -23.09
CA LEU A 141 1.34 -8.06 -22.84
C LEU A 141 1.60 -8.24 -21.33
N GLN A 142 2.07 -7.18 -20.66
CA GLN A 142 2.30 -7.18 -19.22
C GLN A 142 1.00 -7.43 -18.44
N LYS A 143 -0.11 -6.80 -18.84
CA LYS A 143 -1.43 -7.02 -18.25
C LYS A 143 -1.87 -8.48 -18.40
N HIS A 144 -1.70 -9.07 -19.58
CA HIS A 144 -2.06 -10.47 -19.82
C HIS A 144 -1.20 -11.43 -18.99
N LEU A 145 0.12 -11.22 -18.94
CA LEU A 145 1.03 -12.02 -18.11
C LEU A 145 0.68 -11.93 -16.61
N MET A 146 0.34 -10.75 -16.12
CA MET A 146 -0.09 -10.56 -14.73
C MET A 146 -1.42 -11.26 -14.43
N ALA A 147 -2.39 -11.21 -15.35
CA ALA A 147 -3.65 -11.93 -15.21
C ALA A 147 -3.44 -13.45 -15.18
N LEU A 148 -2.62 -13.98 -16.08
CA LEU A 148 -2.25 -15.39 -16.12
C LEU A 148 -1.52 -15.82 -14.84
N LEU A 149 -0.58 -14.99 -14.37
CA LEU A 149 0.15 -15.24 -13.13
C LEU A 149 -0.81 -15.31 -11.93
N ALA A 150 -1.76 -14.37 -11.83
CA ALA A 150 -2.77 -14.36 -10.77
C ALA A 150 -3.66 -15.61 -10.81
N GLU A 151 -4.14 -16.01 -11.99
CA GLU A 151 -4.94 -17.23 -12.18
C GLU A 151 -4.17 -18.47 -11.74
N ARG A 152 -2.93 -18.64 -12.20
CA ARG A 152 -2.09 -19.79 -11.86
C ARG A 152 -1.72 -19.81 -10.38
N ARG A 153 -1.53 -18.66 -9.76
CA ARG A 153 -1.29 -18.54 -8.33
C ARG A 153 -2.49 -18.99 -7.51
N ARG A 154 -3.71 -18.60 -7.92
CA ARG A 154 -4.96 -19.11 -7.31
C ARG A 154 -5.08 -20.62 -7.47
N LYS A 155 -4.82 -21.15 -8.67
CA LYS A 155 -4.86 -22.60 -8.91
C LYS A 155 -3.84 -23.36 -8.06
N ALA A 156 -2.61 -22.85 -7.92
CA ALA A 156 -1.61 -23.44 -7.06
C ALA A 156 -2.05 -23.45 -5.58
N ALA A 157 -2.58 -22.32 -5.09
CA ALA A 157 -3.09 -22.21 -3.72
C ALA A 157 -4.21 -23.24 -3.44
N THR A 158 -5.20 -23.37 -4.33
CA THR A 158 -6.27 -24.37 -4.15
C THR A 158 -5.76 -25.82 -4.11
N MET A 159 -4.68 -26.15 -4.81
CA MET A 159 -4.07 -27.50 -4.73
C MET A 159 -3.32 -27.70 -3.41
N THR A 160 -2.64 -26.67 -2.92
CA THR A 160 -2.03 -26.67 -1.60
C THR A 160 -3.09 -26.83 -0.51
N ASP A 161 -4.22 -26.13 -0.61
CA ASP A 161 -5.32 -26.23 0.35
C ASP A 161 -5.89 -27.64 0.42
N LYS A 162 -6.06 -28.32 -0.73
CA LYS A 162 -6.49 -29.73 -0.77
C LYS A 162 -5.51 -30.64 -0.03
N ARG A 163 -4.20 -30.46 -0.23
CA ARG A 163 -3.16 -31.25 0.46
C ARG A 163 -3.24 -31.00 1.97
N VAL A 164 -3.28 -29.73 2.39
CA VAL A 164 -3.33 -29.35 3.81
C VAL A 164 -4.59 -29.89 4.48
N LYS A 165 -5.74 -29.80 3.81
CA LYS A 165 -7.00 -30.38 4.29
C LYS A 165 -6.89 -31.89 4.50
N MET A 166 -6.40 -32.63 3.51
CA MET A 166 -6.22 -34.09 3.61
C MET A 166 -5.31 -34.45 4.80
N ILE A 167 -4.19 -33.73 4.97
CA ILE A 167 -3.27 -33.97 6.09
C ILE A 167 -3.97 -33.70 7.43
N ASN A 168 -4.74 -32.62 7.56
CA ASN A 168 -5.48 -32.31 8.77
C ASN A 168 -6.50 -33.40 9.13
N GLU A 169 -7.24 -33.92 8.14
CA GLU A 169 -8.19 -35.03 8.34
C GLU A 169 -7.47 -36.30 8.83
N LEU A 170 -6.31 -36.63 8.25
CA LEU A 170 -5.50 -37.77 8.69
C LEU A 170 -4.97 -37.61 10.11
N LEU A 171 -4.52 -36.41 10.48
CA LEU A 171 -4.02 -36.13 11.82
C LEU A 171 -5.11 -36.23 12.89
N GLN A 172 -6.33 -35.78 12.57
CA GLN A 172 -7.49 -35.96 13.47
C GLN A 172 -7.81 -37.45 13.70
N GLY A 173 -7.58 -38.32 12.70
CA GLY A 173 -7.83 -39.77 12.75
C GLY A 173 -6.61 -40.64 13.07
N ILE A 174 -5.48 -40.07 13.54
CA ILE A 174 -4.17 -40.74 13.53
C ILE A 174 -4.13 -42.07 14.31
N LYS A 175 -4.88 -42.16 15.41
CA LYS A 175 -4.92 -43.36 16.26
C LYS A 175 -5.48 -44.57 15.51
N ILE A 176 -6.54 -44.36 14.72
CA ILE A 176 -7.16 -45.43 13.91
C ILE A 176 -6.21 -45.83 12.78
N ILE A 177 -5.61 -44.87 12.09
CA ILE A 177 -4.66 -45.13 11.00
C ILE A 177 -3.48 -45.99 11.46
N LYS A 178 -2.93 -45.70 12.65
CA LYS A 178 -1.86 -46.47 13.29
C LYS A 178 -2.33 -47.88 13.68
N LEU A 179 -3.51 -47.99 14.30
CA LEU A 179 -4.07 -49.28 14.75
C LEU A 179 -4.25 -50.28 13.60
N TYR A 180 -4.67 -49.79 12.42
CA TYR A 180 -4.89 -50.61 11.24
C TYR A 180 -3.68 -50.66 10.28
N ASN A 181 -2.54 -50.06 10.65
CA ASN A 181 -1.35 -49.97 9.82
C ASN A 181 -1.61 -49.38 8.41
N TRP A 182 -2.52 -48.41 8.30
CA TRP A 182 -2.94 -47.79 7.04
C TRP A 182 -2.05 -46.63 6.57
N GLU A 183 -0.95 -46.35 7.27
CA GLU A 183 -0.06 -45.22 7.02
C GLU A 183 0.47 -45.18 5.58
N ALA A 184 0.95 -46.32 5.07
CA ALA A 184 1.48 -46.40 3.72
C ALA A 184 0.41 -46.12 2.65
N SER A 185 -0.83 -46.56 2.90
CA SER A 185 -1.95 -46.35 1.97
C SER A 185 -2.35 -44.87 1.91
N PHE A 186 -2.56 -44.24 3.06
CA PHE A 186 -2.85 -42.80 3.12
C PHE A 186 -1.67 -41.94 2.68
N GLY A 187 -0.43 -42.40 2.91
CA GLY A 187 0.77 -41.76 2.39
C GLY A 187 0.78 -41.69 0.86
N LYS A 188 0.38 -42.77 0.18
CA LYS A 188 0.22 -42.78 -1.29
C LYS A 188 -0.85 -41.80 -1.76
N LEU A 189 -1.96 -41.68 -1.04
CA LEU A 189 -3.03 -40.71 -1.36
C LEU A 189 -2.51 -39.26 -1.29
N VAL A 190 -1.82 -38.90 -0.20
CA VAL A 190 -1.20 -37.57 -0.05
C VAL A 190 -0.14 -37.33 -1.12
N ALA A 191 0.68 -38.34 -1.44
CA ALA A 191 1.70 -38.25 -2.48
C ALA A 191 1.09 -38.00 -3.88
N ALA A 192 -0.06 -38.61 -4.20
CA ALA A 192 -0.78 -38.36 -5.45
C ALA A 192 -1.26 -36.90 -5.56
N ILE A 193 -1.83 -36.35 -4.48
CA ILE A 193 -2.22 -34.94 -4.41
C ILE A 193 -0.97 -34.05 -4.58
N ARG A 194 0.12 -34.37 -3.88
CA ARG A 194 1.38 -33.61 -3.97
C ARG A 194 1.97 -33.61 -5.38
N LYS A 195 1.89 -34.73 -6.11
CA LYS A 195 2.35 -34.81 -7.51
C LYS A 195 1.58 -33.83 -8.41
N SER A 196 0.26 -33.77 -8.26
CA SER A 196 -0.59 -32.82 -8.99
C SER A 196 -0.30 -31.36 -8.59
N GLU A 197 -0.14 -31.09 -7.30
CA GLU A 197 0.26 -29.78 -6.78
C GLU A 197 1.59 -29.34 -7.39
N MET A 198 2.57 -30.25 -7.46
CA MET A 198 3.90 -29.93 -7.98
C MET A 198 3.91 -29.54 -9.45
N VAL A 199 3.07 -30.16 -10.28
CA VAL A 199 2.91 -29.75 -11.69
C VAL A 199 2.38 -28.32 -11.78
N ASN A 200 1.43 -27.94 -10.93
CA ASN A 200 0.87 -26.58 -10.93
C ASN A 200 1.87 -25.56 -10.38
N LEU A 201 2.63 -25.92 -9.34
CA LEU A 201 3.70 -25.08 -8.79
C LEU A 201 4.83 -24.87 -9.80
N MET A 202 5.20 -25.91 -10.56
CA MET A 202 6.20 -25.78 -11.63
C MET A 202 5.72 -24.85 -12.74
N ARG A 203 4.47 -24.99 -13.19
CA ARG A 203 3.86 -24.06 -14.16
C ARG A 203 3.84 -22.62 -13.65
N LEU A 204 3.49 -22.42 -12.38
CA LEU A 204 3.54 -21.12 -11.73
C LEU A 204 4.96 -20.55 -11.71
N ALA A 205 5.97 -21.37 -11.38
CA ALA A 205 7.37 -20.96 -11.36
C ALA A 205 7.86 -20.52 -12.75
N VAL A 206 7.56 -21.29 -13.79
CA VAL A 206 7.91 -20.94 -15.19
C VAL A 206 7.26 -19.62 -15.61
N ILE A 207 5.97 -19.43 -15.34
CA ILE A 207 5.26 -18.19 -15.68
C ILE A 207 5.80 -17.01 -14.88
N THR A 208 6.14 -17.22 -13.60
CA THR A 208 6.77 -16.20 -12.76
C THR A 208 8.13 -15.79 -13.32
N GLY A 209 8.95 -16.76 -13.75
CA GLY A 209 10.23 -16.52 -14.40
C GLY A 209 10.07 -15.74 -15.70
N GLY A 210 9.16 -16.16 -16.58
CA GLY A 210 8.85 -15.47 -17.83
C GLY A 210 8.38 -14.03 -17.61
N ASN A 211 7.48 -13.80 -16.65
CA ASN A 211 7.03 -12.46 -16.30
C ASN A 211 8.19 -11.57 -15.81
N ARG A 212 9.10 -12.11 -14.99
CA ARG A 212 10.30 -11.38 -14.55
C ARG A 212 11.23 -11.05 -15.72
N ALA A 213 11.43 -11.98 -16.65
CA ALA A 213 12.24 -11.77 -17.84
C ALA A 213 11.67 -10.65 -18.72
N VAL A 214 10.37 -10.70 -19.05
CA VAL A 214 9.69 -9.67 -19.84
C VAL A 214 9.74 -8.31 -19.14
N SER A 215 9.41 -8.27 -17.85
CA SER A 215 9.45 -7.03 -17.05
C SER A 215 10.86 -6.46 -16.93
N GLY A 216 11.87 -7.32 -16.84
CA GLY A 216 13.28 -6.94 -16.71
C GLY A 216 13.91 -6.49 -18.02
N ALA A 217 13.42 -6.96 -19.18
CA ALA A 217 13.89 -6.62 -20.52
C ALA A 217 13.13 -5.43 -21.15
N ALA A 218 11.93 -5.10 -20.64
CA ALA A 218 11.10 -4.03 -21.19
C ALA A 218 11.83 -2.67 -21.33
N PRO A 219 12.57 -2.15 -20.33
CA PRO A 219 13.29 -0.89 -20.47
C PRO A 219 14.33 -0.89 -21.60
N GLN A 220 15.03 -2.00 -21.78
CA GLN A 220 16.06 -2.18 -22.81
C GLN A 220 15.42 -2.25 -24.19
N LEU A 221 14.29 -2.95 -24.34
CA LEU A 221 13.54 -2.99 -25.58
C LEU A 221 13.01 -1.61 -25.98
N ILE A 222 12.48 -0.84 -25.02
CA ILE A 222 12.03 0.54 -25.25
C ILE A 222 13.21 1.41 -25.71
N ALA A 223 14.37 1.30 -25.05
CA ALA A 223 15.57 2.05 -25.41
C ALA A 223 16.07 1.70 -26.83
N VAL A 224 16.15 0.41 -27.17
CA VAL A 224 16.59 -0.03 -28.52
C VAL A 224 15.67 0.54 -29.61
N VAL A 225 14.36 0.45 -29.43
CA VAL A 225 13.38 1.00 -30.40
C VAL A 225 13.50 2.52 -30.50
N LEU A 226 13.64 3.21 -29.37
CA LEU A 226 13.83 4.67 -29.35
C LEU A 226 15.08 5.08 -30.14
N PHE A 227 16.21 4.42 -29.91
CA PHE A 227 17.47 4.74 -30.59
C PHE A 227 17.42 4.41 -32.08
N ALA A 228 16.81 3.29 -32.46
CA ALA A 228 16.63 2.90 -33.85
C ALA A 228 15.78 3.94 -34.62
N VAL A 229 14.64 4.35 -34.04
CA VAL A 229 13.77 5.36 -34.66
C VAL A 229 14.42 6.73 -34.70
N TYR A 230 15.17 7.11 -33.64
CA TYR A 230 15.93 8.36 -33.66
C TYR A 230 16.98 8.38 -34.77
N SER A 231 17.79 7.33 -34.87
CA SER A 231 18.83 7.25 -35.91
C SER A 231 18.24 7.25 -37.32
N ALA A 232 17.10 6.59 -37.52
CA ALA A 232 16.42 6.57 -38.81
C ALA A 232 15.80 7.93 -39.18
N ALA A 233 15.22 8.65 -38.20
CA ALA A 233 14.55 9.92 -38.44
C ALA A 233 15.52 11.09 -38.68
N PHE A 234 16.63 11.12 -37.93
CA PHE A 234 17.60 12.22 -38.01
C PHE A 234 18.83 11.90 -38.88
N GLY A 235 18.94 10.68 -39.41
CA GLY A 235 20.04 10.26 -40.28
C GLY A 235 21.42 10.23 -39.59
N GLN A 236 21.46 10.36 -38.26
CA GLN A 236 22.69 10.37 -37.47
C GLN A 236 22.52 9.57 -36.18
N PRO A 237 23.58 8.90 -35.71
CA PRO A 237 23.54 8.18 -34.45
C PRO A 237 23.31 9.14 -33.28
N MET A 238 22.58 8.67 -32.28
CA MET A 238 22.33 9.43 -31.06
C MET A 238 23.62 9.57 -30.26
N GLY A 239 24.02 10.80 -29.93
CA GLY A 239 25.18 11.09 -29.09
C GLY A 239 25.10 10.36 -27.74
N ALA A 240 26.24 9.94 -27.19
CA ALA A 240 26.29 9.14 -25.98
C ALA A 240 25.61 9.88 -24.81
N ALA A 241 25.81 11.20 -24.73
CA ALA A 241 25.13 12.08 -23.78
C ALA A 241 23.60 11.93 -23.79
N LYS A 242 22.99 11.87 -24.97
CA LYS A 242 21.54 11.69 -25.11
C LYS A 242 21.12 10.25 -24.80
N VAL A 243 21.89 9.26 -25.26
CA VAL A 243 21.61 7.82 -25.05
C VAL A 243 21.53 7.49 -23.56
N PHE A 244 22.56 7.83 -22.79
CA PHE A 244 22.61 7.53 -21.37
C PHE A 244 21.54 8.28 -20.59
N THR A 245 21.28 9.55 -20.95
CA THR A 245 20.24 10.36 -20.29
C THR A 245 18.84 9.80 -20.56
N ALA A 246 18.52 9.46 -21.81
CA ALA A 246 17.23 8.86 -22.17
C ALA A 246 17.02 7.50 -21.48
N LEU A 247 18.05 6.65 -21.45
CA LEU A 247 18.00 5.36 -20.76
C LEU A 247 17.74 5.53 -19.25
N ALA A 248 18.41 6.49 -18.62
CA ALA A 248 18.23 6.77 -17.19
C ALA A 248 16.80 7.26 -16.87
N ILE A 249 16.20 8.08 -17.75
CA ILE A 249 14.79 8.52 -17.63
C ILE A 249 13.84 7.31 -17.71
N VAL A 250 14.02 6.44 -18.71
CA VAL A 250 13.18 5.24 -18.90
C VAL A 250 13.28 4.29 -17.70
N LEU A 251 14.48 4.09 -17.17
CA LEU A 251 14.70 3.24 -15.99
C LEU A 251 14.05 3.81 -14.73
N GLN A 252 14.05 5.14 -14.54
CA GLN A 252 13.46 5.78 -13.37
C GLN A 252 11.92 5.75 -13.38
N LEU A 253 11.28 5.74 -14.55
CA LEU A 253 9.82 5.61 -14.69
C LEU A 253 9.27 4.26 -14.18
N ARG A 254 10.13 3.25 -14.03
CA ARG A 254 9.73 1.93 -13.56
C ARG A 254 9.13 1.95 -12.14
N LEU A 255 9.75 2.66 -11.21
CA LEU A 255 9.33 2.65 -9.81
C LEU A 255 7.93 3.26 -9.63
N PRO A 256 7.61 4.46 -10.17
CA PRO A 256 6.26 5.03 -10.10
C PRO A 256 5.22 4.11 -10.72
N LEU A 257 5.49 3.55 -11.90
CA LEU A 257 4.56 2.64 -12.58
C LEU A 257 4.30 1.37 -11.77
N MET A 258 5.28 0.90 -11.00
CA MET A 258 5.15 -0.26 -10.13
C MET A 258 4.37 0.06 -8.85
N PHE A 259 4.63 1.20 -8.21
CA PHE A 259 4.03 1.55 -6.93
C PHE A 259 2.68 2.26 -7.05
N PHE A 260 2.36 2.86 -8.20
CA PHE A 260 1.08 3.55 -8.39
C PHE A 260 -0.13 2.63 -8.19
N PRO A 261 -0.21 1.42 -8.80
CA PRO A 261 -1.32 0.49 -8.54
C PRO A 261 -1.45 0.08 -7.07
N PHE A 262 -0.30 -0.07 -6.39
CA PHE A 262 -0.26 -0.37 -4.97
C PHE A 262 -0.87 0.78 -4.16
N ALA A 263 -0.46 2.03 -4.41
CA ALA A 263 -1.02 3.20 -3.75
C ALA A 263 -2.54 3.35 -3.99
N VAL A 264 -3.04 3.02 -5.19
CA VAL A 264 -4.48 3.01 -5.49
C VAL A 264 -5.22 1.97 -4.65
N THR A 265 -4.65 0.78 -4.48
CA THR A 265 -5.25 -0.26 -3.61
C THR A 265 -5.30 0.20 -2.15
N GLN A 266 -4.21 0.81 -1.66
CA GLN A 266 -4.18 1.35 -0.30
C GLN A 266 -5.22 2.46 -0.08
N LEU A 267 -5.48 3.31 -1.09
CA LEU A 267 -6.54 4.31 -1.03
C LEU A 267 -7.93 3.68 -0.86
N VAL A 268 -8.24 2.63 -1.65
CA VAL A 268 -9.52 1.93 -1.56
C VAL A 268 -9.69 1.28 -0.18
N ASP A 269 -8.66 0.58 0.30
CA ASP A 269 -8.67 -0.07 1.61
C ASP A 269 -8.80 0.93 2.76
N ALA A 270 -8.09 2.07 2.68
CA ALA A 270 -8.20 3.14 3.65
C ALA A 270 -9.60 3.77 3.64
N ARG A 271 -10.22 3.97 2.47
CA ARG A 271 -11.59 4.50 2.38
C ARG A 271 -12.61 3.57 3.03
N LEU A 272 -12.50 2.26 2.81
CA LEU A 272 -13.36 1.27 3.44
C LEU A 272 -13.14 1.20 4.96
N ALA A 273 -11.89 1.27 5.41
CA ALA A 273 -11.54 1.29 6.82
C ALA A 273 -12.03 2.58 7.52
N LEU A 274 -11.86 3.73 6.87
CA LEU A 274 -12.32 5.02 7.37
C LEU A 274 -13.84 5.03 7.55
N ARG A 275 -14.60 4.49 6.59
CA ARG A 275 -16.06 4.38 6.72
C ARG A 275 -16.47 3.56 7.95
N ARG A 276 -15.79 2.44 8.22
CA ARG A 276 -16.07 1.59 9.40
C ARG A 276 -15.71 2.28 10.71
N LEU A 277 -14.55 2.94 10.75
CA LEU A 277 -14.14 3.74 11.90
C LEU A 277 -15.12 4.88 12.16
N GLN A 278 -15.57 5.58 11.12
CA GLN A 278 -16.57 6.63 11.22
C GLN A 278 -17.87 6.07 11.80
N THR A 279 -18.43 5.01 11.23
CA THR A 279 -19.66 4.37 11.74
C THR A 279 -19.54 4.00 13.22
N TYR A 280 -18.40 3.46 13.64
CA TYR A 280 -18.17 3.12 15.05
C TYR A 280 -18.05 4.36 15.95
N LEU A 281 -17.21 5.34 15.56
CA LEU A 281 -16.94 6.53 16.36
C LEU A 281 -18.15 7.47 16.48
N THR A 282 -19.10 7.41 15.54
CA THR A 282 -20.35 8.20 15.58
C THR A 282 -21.51 7.49 16.27
N THR A 283 -21.31 6.30 16.83
CA THR A 283 -22.37 5.63 17.61
C THR A 283 -22.63 6.31 18.94
N GLU A 284 -23.81 6.05 19.51
CA GLU A 284 -24.28 6.73 20.71
C GLU A 284 -23.43 6.39 21.94
N GLU A 285 -23.05 7.43 22.69
CA GLU A 285 -22.34 7.29 23.97
C GLU A 285 -23.34 7.24 25.12
N ALA A 286 -22.94 6.61 26.21
CA ALA A 286 -23.69 6.61 27.45
C ALA A 286 -23.78 8.05 27.97
N GLU A 287 -24.99 8.47 28.36
CA GLU A 287 -25.17 9.77 29.02
C GLU A 287 -24.34 9.80 30.32
N PRO A 288 -23.67 10.93 30.62
CA PRO A 288 -22.91 11.07 31.85
C PRO A 288 -23.82 10.79 33.05
N TYR A 289 -23.49 9.75 33.83
CA TYR A 289 -24.28 9.32 34.99
C TYR A 289 -24.36 10.38 36.10
N VAL A 290 -23.45 11.36 36.11
CA VAL A 290 -23.38 12.42 37.12
C VAL A 290 -23.65 13.77 36.46
N VAL A 291 -24.91 14.20 36.47
CA VAL A 291 -25.24 15.63 36.34
C VAL A 291 -25.10 16.22 37.74
N ASN A 292 -23.94 16.81 38.03
CA ASN A 292 -23.85 17.72 39.17
C ASN A 292 -24.77 18.90 38.83
N HIS A 293 -26.00 18.92 39.34
CA HIS A 293 -26.77 20.15 39.49
C HIS A 293 -26.08 21.02 40.55
N THR A 294 -24.86 21.47 40.26
CA THR A 294 -24.23 22.54 41.02
C THR A 294 -24.99 23.81 40.68
N GLN A 295 -25.88 24.17 41.61
CA GLN A 295 -26.39 25.52 41.85
C GLN A 295 -27.27 26.09 40.73
N ASP A 296 -28.59 25.99 40.92
CA ASP A 296 -29.56 27.04 40.51
C ASP A 296 -30.98 26.83 41.06
N HIS A 297 -31.28 25.70 41.72
CA HIS A 297 -32.56 25.49 42.42
C HIS A 297 -32.55 25.90 43.90
N ALA A 298 -31.79 26.93 44.28
CA ALA A 298 -31.83 27.46 45.64
C ALA A 298 -33.12 28.25 45.96
N THR A 299 -34.06 28.44 45.02
CA THR A 299 -35.19 29.37 45.26
C THR A 299 -36.59 28.80 45.16
N GLN A 300 -36.85 27.56 44.73
CA GLN A 300 -38.25 27.10 44.66
C GLN A 300 -38.46 25.68 45.19
N GLN A 301 -39.34 25.59 46.19
CA GLN A 301 -39.90 24.41 46.89
C GLN A 301 -39.12 23.90 48.10
N ALA A 302 -39.07 24.74 49.13
CA ALA A 302 -38.99 24.31 50.52
C ALA A 302 -40.40 24.29 51.14
N THR A 303 -41.28 23.37 50.73
CA THR A 303 -42.48 23.03 51.51
C THR A 303 -42.91 21.59 51.23
N HIS A 304 -43.02 20.84 52.32
CA HIS A 304 -43.54 19.49 52.51
C HIS A 304 -42.57 18.29 52.36
N ASP A 305 -42.25 17.74 53.54
CA ASP A 305 -41.69 16.41 53.82
C ASP A 305 -40.36 16.01 53.16
N ARG A 306 -39.26 16.59 53.66
CA ARG A 306 -37.94 15.97 53.53
C ARG A 306 -37.42 15.56 54.90
N LYS A 307 -37.77 14.35 55.36
CA LYS A 307 -36.92 13.62 56.32
C LYS A 307 -35.49 13.62 55.76
N ALA A 308 -34.55 14.13 56.55
CA ALA A 308 -33.13 14.11 56.23
C ALA A 308 -32.73 12.67 55.91
N LEU A 309 -32.41 12.45 54.64
CA LEU A 309 -31.95 11.19 54.11
C LEU A 309 -30.66 10.80 54.85
N PRO A 310 -30.58 9.63 55.52
CA PRO A 310 -29.39 9.23 56.26
C PRO A 310 -28.16 9.17 55.33
N ARG A 311 -26.97 9.50 55.85
CA ARG A 311 -25.73 9.45 55.05
C ARG A 311 -25.57 8.06 54.43
N GLY A 312 -25.49 8.00 53.09
CA GLY A 312 -25.32 6.76 52.33
C GLY A 312 -26.58 6.21 51.63
N CYS A 313 -27.71 6.92 51.63
CA CYS A 313 -28.91 6.46 50.93
C CYS A 313 -29.00 6.95 49.47
N ILE A 314 -29.53 6.10 48.60
CA ILE A 314 -29.89 6.41 47.21
C ILE A 314 -31.42 6.52 47.14
N ARG A 315 -31.95 7.60 46.55
CA ARG A 315 -33.40 7.79 46.33
C ARG A 315 -33.65 8.00 44.84
N VAL A 316 -34.52 7.18 44.26
CA VAL A 316 -34.98 7.30 42.86
C VAL A 316 -36.47 7.66 42.89
N ASN A 317 -36.85 8.79 42.30
CA ASN A 317 -38.25 9.23 42.21
C ASN A 317 -38.67 9.26 40.74
N HIS A 318 -39.79 8.62 40.40
CA HIS A 318 -40.39 8.60 39.04
C HIS A 318 -39.40 8.23 37.91
N GLY A 319 -38.49 7.29 38.14
CA GLY A 319 -37.51 6.87 37.14
C GLY A 319 -38.08 5.85 36.15
N THR A 320 -38.02 6.17 34.86
CA THR A 320 -38.30 5.24 33.76
C THR A 320 -36.98 4.88 33.08
N PHE A 321 -36.65 3.59 33.01
CA PHE A 321 -35.40 3.09 32.44
C PHE A 321 -35.70 2.14 31.29
N ALA A 322 -34.90 2.21 30.23
CA ALA A 322 -34.98 1.30 29.09
C ALA A 322 -33.58 0.95 28.58
N TRP A 323 -33.41 -0.29 28.13
CA TRP A 323 -32.14 -0.76 27.52
C TRP A 323 -31.96 -0.27 26.08
N SER A 324 -33.07 0.07 25.42
CA SER A 324 -33.13 0.65 24.09
C SER A 324 -34.11 1.82 24.10
N ARG A 325 -33.79 2.92 23.40
CA ARG A 325 -34.80 3.96 23.15
C ARG A 325 -35.94 3.35 22.30
N PRO A 326 -37.21 3.62 22.63
CA PRO A 326 -38.36 3.08 21.91
C PRO A 326 -38.44 3.57 20.46
#